data_AF-A0A971DSE2-F1
#
_entry.id   AF-A0A971DSE2-F1
#
_cell.length_a   1.000
_cell.length_b   1.000
_cell.length_c   1.000
_cell.angle_alpha   90.00
_cell.angle_beta   90.00
_cell.angle_gamma   90.00
#
_symmetry.space_group_name_H-M   'P 1'
#
loop_
_entity.id
_entity.type
_entity.pdbx_description
1 polymer ?
#
loop_
_entity_poly.entity_id
_entity_poly.type
_entity_poly.pdbx_seq_one_letter_code
_entity_poly.pdbx_strand_id
1 'polypeptide(L)' 'GWIDGDARETARFREPTGICYDEEEEIFYVADRENKRIRTISVE' A
#
# COMPACT_ATOMS: atom_id res chain seq x y z
N GLY A 1 11.27 -1.37 -2.36
CA GLY A 1 11.79 -1.09 -1.00
C GLY A 1 10.67 -1.25 0.01
N TRP A 2 10.93 -1.08 1.30
CA TRP A 2 9.90 -1.08 2.35
C TRP A 2 10.02 0.23 3.14
N ILE A 3 9.33 1.25 2.67
CA ILE A 3 9.27 2.59 3.27
C ILE A 3 7.81 3.05 3.19
N ASP A 4 7.27 3.48 4.32
CA ASP A 4 5.97 4.18 4.43
C ASP A 4 6.19 5.70 4.34
N GLY A 5 5.12 6.45 4.05
CA GLY A 5 5.13 7.91 3.97
C GLY A 5 4.27 8.43 2.82
N ASP A 6 4.46 9.70 2.44
CA ASP A 6 3.80 10.30 1.27
C ASP A 6 3.82 9.36 0.06
N ALA A 7 2.65 9.16 -0.53
CA ALA A 7 2.42 8.15 -1.56
C ALA A 7 3.29 8.34 -2.82
N ARG A 8 3.65 9.58 -3.17
CA ARG A 8 4.42 9.88 -4.39
C ARG A 8 5.90 10.11 -4.11
N GLU A 9 6.23 10.74 -3.00
CA GLU A 9 7.61 11.15 -2.73
C GLU A 9 8.41 10.04 -2.05
N THR A 10 7.82 9.36 -1.06
CA THR A 10 8.58 8.54 -0.11
C THR A 10 8.18 7.08 -0.09
N ALA A 11 6.89 6.76 -0.21
CA ALA A 11 6.41 5.39 -0.15
C ALA A 11 7.09 4.51 -1.19
N ARG A 12 7.48 3.30 -0.79
CA ARG A 12 8.06 2.28 -1.68
C ARG A 12 7.44 0.92 -1.41
N PHE A 13 7.14 0.22 -2.49
CA PHE A 13 6.72 -1.18 -2.54
C PHE A 13 7.82 -2.05 -3.14
N ARG A 14 7.65 -3.37 -3.13
CA ARG A 14 8.53 -4.34 -3.78
C ARG A 14 7.69 -5.47 -4.38
N GLU A 15 7.57 -5.45 -5.70
CA GLU A 15 6.71 -6.37 -6.48
C GLU A 15 5.26 -6.43 -5.97
N PRO A 16 4.52 -5.30 -5.92
CA PRO A 16 3.10 -5.36 -5.59
C PRO A 16 2.34 -6.18 -6.64
N THR A 17 1.38 -7.00 -6.21
CA THR A 17 0.69 -7.97 -7.09
C THR A 17 -0.84 -7.92 -7.04
N GLY A 18 -1.42 -7.32 -6.01
CA GLY A 18 -2.87 -7.21 -5.85
C GLY A 18 -3.25 -5.91 -5.16
N ILE A 19 -4.46 -5.44 -5.44
CA ILE A 19 -5.05 -4.25 -4.82
C ILE A 19 -6.56 -4.47 -4.65
N CYS A 20 -7.12 -4.05 -3.52
CA CYS A 20 -8.56 -3.88 -3.33
C CYS A 20 -8.83 -2.56 -2.60
N TYR A 21 -10.06 -2.08 -2.73
CA TYR A 21 -10.54 -0.87 -2.07
C TYR A 21 -11.66 -1.24 -1.12
N ASP A 22 -11.60 -0.69 0.09
CA ASP A 22 -12.68 -0.73 1.07
C ASP A 22 -13.41 0.61 1.02
N GLU A 23 -14.68 0.58 0.61
CA GLU A 23 -15.51 1.78 0.49
C GLU A 23 -16.01 2.29 1.85
N GLU A 24 -16.08 1.44 2.88
CA GLU A 24 -16.57 1.82 4.21
C GLU A 24 -15.49 2.60 4.97
N GLU A 25 -14.25 2.13 4.89
CA GLU A 25 -13.09 2.73 5.57
C GLU A 25 -12.32 3.73 4.69
N GLU A 26 -12.64 3.80 3.39
CA GLU A 26 -11.93 4.61 2.38
C GLU A 26 -10.42 4.25 2.26
N ILE A 27 -10.08 2.96 2.37
CA ILE A 27 -8.69 2.45 2.36
C ILE A 27 -8.44 1.54 1.15
N PHE A 28 -7.31 1.75 0.46
CA PHE A 28 -6.75 0.74 -0.44
C PHE A 28 -5.84 -0.22 0.31
N TYR A 29 -6.00 -1.52 0.07
CA TYR A 29 -5.08 -2.55 0.52
C TYR A 29 -4.26 -3.07 -0.64
N VAL A 30 -2.94 -3.13 -0.48
CA VAL A 30 -1.98 -3.55 -1.51
C VAL A 30 -1.20 -4.77 -1.04
N ALA A 31 -1.21 -5.84 -1.83
CA ALA A 31 -0.39 -7.02 -1.60
C ALA A 31 1.04 -6.79 -2.10
N ASP A 32 1.95 -6.48 -1.17
CA ASP A 32 3.35 -6.12 -1.41
C ASP A 32 4.24 -7.38 -1.31
N ARG A 33 4.30 -8.15 -2.41
CA ARG A 33 4.70 -9.57 -2.42
C ARG A 33 6.09 -9.82 -1.86
N GLU A 34 7.11 -9.13 -2.35
CA GLU A 34 8.50 -9.36 -1.91
C GLU A 34 8.78 -8.76 -0.53
N ASN A 35 7.97 -7.79 -0.10
CA ASN A 35 7.99 -7.31 1.28
C ASN A 35 7.15 -8.21 2.23
N LYS A 36 6.41 -9.19 1.70
CA LYS A 36 5.58 -10.15 2.44
C LYS A 36 4.55 -9.48 3.36
N ARG A 37 3.89 -8.43 2.85
CA ARG A 37 2.96 -7.59 3.64
C ARG A 37 1.72 -7.23 2.83
N ILE A 38 0.64 -6.96 3.56
CA ILE A 38 -0.45 -6.12 3.07
C ILE A 38 -0.17 -4.69 3.56
N ARG A 39 -0.23 -3.72 2.66
CA ARG A 39 0.04 -2.30 2.91
C ARG A 39 -1.24 -1.50 2.69
N THR A 40 -1.40 -0.37 3.35
CA THR A 40 -2.56 0.51 3.18
C THR A 40 -2.18 1.80 2.45
N ILE A 41 -3.13 2.36 1.72
CA ILE A 41 -3.10 3.74 1.23
C ILE A 41 -4.43 4.36 1.61
N SER A 42 -4.38 5.42 2.42
CA SER A 42 -5.55 6.16 2.88
C SER A 42 -5.22 7.66 2.87
N VAL A 43 -6.25 8.48 2.93
CA VAL A 43 -6.07 9.91 3.25
C VAL A 43 -5.88 10.00 4.78
N GLU A 44 -4.92 10.79 5.25
CA GLU A 44 -4.83 11.15 6.68
C GLU A 44 -5.92 12.14 7.08
#